data_AF-A0A9E9L219-F1
#
_entry.id   AF-A0A9E9L219-F1
#
_cell.length_a   1.000
_cell.length_b   1.000
_cell.length_c   1.000
_cell.angle_alpha   90.00
_cell.angle_beta   90.00
_cell.angle_gamma   90.00
#
_symmetry.space_group_name_H-M   'P 1'
#
loop_
_entity.id
_entity.type
_entity.pdbx_description
1 polymer ?
#
loop_
_entity_poly.entity_id
_entity_poly.type
_entity_poly.pdbx_seq_one_letter_code
_entity_poly.pdbx_strand_id
1 'polypeptide(L)' 'MNPQHTTSHNQVNIPYGYALRIFFGWSILYIGTLVGFIKLLHHHVI' A
#
# COMPACT_ATOMS: atom_id res chain seq x y z
N MET A 1 -18.04 -29.25 27.12
CA MET A 1 -17.40 -27.92 27.03
C MET A 1 -16.21 -28.04 26.10
N ASN A 2 -16.33 -27.51 24.89
CA ASN A 2 -15.27 -27.57 23.87
C ASN A 2 -14.54 -26.22 23.86
N PRO A 3 -13.23 -26.15 24.17
CA PRO A 3 -12.47 -24.92 24.02
C PRO A 3 -12.17 -24.73 22.52
N GLN A 4 -13.08 -24.05 21.83
CA GLN A 4 -12.84 -23.58 20.49
C GLN A 4 -11.77 -22.49 20.60
N HIS A 5 -10.51 -22.89 20.39
CA HIS A 5 -9.39 -22.02 20.13
C HIS A 5 -9.76 -21.16 18.91
N THR A 6 -10.41 -20.03 19.14
CA THR A 6 -10.38 -18.90 18.23
C THR A 6 -8.93 -18.47 18.22
N THR A 7 -8.18 -19.02 17.27
CA THR A 7 -6.97 -18.38 16.78
C THR A 7 -7.31 -16.91 16.68
N SER A 8 -6.58 -16.11 17.46
CA SER A 8 -6.53 -14.67 17.38
C SER A 8 -5.98 -14.31 15.98
N HIS A 9 -6.75 -14.64 14.94
CA HIS A 9 -6.70 -13.90 13.72
C HIS A 9 -7.19 -12.55 14.16
N ASN A 10 -6.23 -11.65 14.32
CA ASN A 10 -6.43 -10.22 14.35
C ASN A 10 -7.19 -9.90 13.05
N GLN A 11 -8.50 -10.13 13.06
CA GLN A 11 -9.43 -9.66 12.05
C GLN A 11 -9.53 -8.18 12.36
N VAL A 12 -8.42 -7.48 12.13
CA VAL A 12 -8.38 -6.04 12.03
C VAL A 12 -9.41 -5.79 10.95
N ASN A 13 -10.60 -5.37 11.39
CA ASN A 13 -11.68 -4.96 10.52
C ASN A 13 -11.19 -3.65 9.90
N ILE A 14 -10.23 -3.76 8.98
CA ILE A 14 -9.66 -2.63 8.27
C ILE A 14 -10.82 -2.19 7.39
N PRO A 15 -11.47 -1.06 7.72
CA PRO A 15 -12.60 -0.63 6.93
C PRO A 15 -12.09 -0.44 5.51
N TYR A 16 -12.82 -0.94 4.51
CA TYR A 16 -12.41 -0.86 3.11
C TYR A 16 -11.97 0.56 2.70
N GLY A 17 -12.58 1.60 3.30
CA GLY A 17 -12.16 2.99 3.12
C GLY A 17 -10.74 3.31 3.61
N TYR A 18 -10.24 2.68 4.67
CA TYR A 18 -8.86 2.84 5.15
C TYR A 18 -7.87 2.15 4.22
N ALA A 19 -8.16 0.92 3.80
CA ALA A 19 -7.33 0.21 2.82
C ALA A 19 -7.26 0.98 1.49
N LEU A 20 -8.40 1.52 1.03
CA LEU A 20 -8.49 2.31 -0.19
C LEU A 20 -7.72 3.64 -0.08
N ARG A 21 -7.83 4.34 1.06
CA ARG A 21 -7.05 5.57 1.33
C ARG A 21 -5.55 5.30 1.33
N ILE A 22 -5.13 4.22 1.97
CA ILE A 22 -3.74 3.76 1.94
C ILE A 22 -3.32 3.50 0.50
N PHE A 23 -4.07 2.69 -0.25
CA PHE A 23 -3.78 2.36 -1.65
C PHE A 23 -3.60 3.61 -2.54
N PHE A 24 -4.50 4.59 -2.43
CA PHE A 24 -4.38 5.85 -3.17
C PHE A 24 -3.15 6.67 -2.76
N GLY A 25 -2.86 6.75 -1.47
CA GLY A 25 -1.65 7.44 -0.96
C GLY A 25 -0.36 6.81 -1.48
N TRP A 26 -0.25 5.48 -1.41
CA TRP A 26 0.89 4.74 -1.95
C TRP A 26 0.99 4.83 -3.47
N SER A 27 -0.14 4.86 -4.18
CA SER A 27 -0.17 5.00 -5.64
C SER A 27 0.37 6.36 -6.10
N ILE A 28 -0.03 7.46 -5.46
CA ILE A 28 0.48 8.80 -5.79
C ILE A 28 1.97 8.90 -5.50
N LEU A 29 2.42 8.35 -4.35
CA LEU A 29 3.83 8.31 -4.00
C LEU A 29 4.63 7.52 -5.04
N TYR A 30 4.11 6.37 -5.49
CA TYR A 30 4.74 5.54 -6.52
C TYR A 30 4.81 6.25 -7.88
N ILE A 31 3.74 6.89 -8.33
CA ILE A 31 3.75 7.64 -9.60
C ILE A 31 4.72 8.83 -9.52
N GLY A 32 4.77 9.54 -8.40
CA GLY A 32 5.71 10.64 -8.19
C GLY A 32 7.17 10.21 -8.28
N THR A 33 7.54 9.12 -7.59
CA THR A 33 8.91 8.58 -7.66
C THR A 33 9.22 8.02 -9.04
N LEU A 34 8.29 7.33 -9.69
CA LEU A 34 8.45 6.81 -11.04
C LEU A 34 8.70 7.93 -12.05
N VAL A 35 7.90 8.99 -12.03
CA VAL A 35 8.06 10.13 -12.95
C VAL A 35 9.39 10.84 -12.70
N GLY A 36 9.76 11.06 -11.43
CA GLY A 36 11.06 11.65 -11.08
C GLY A 36 12.24 10.79 -11.54
N PHE A 37 12.14 9.47 -11.38
CA PHE A 37 13.15 8.51 -11.80
C PHE A 37 13.29 8.45 -13.33
N ILE A 38 12.17 8.43 -14.07
CA ILE A 38 12.17 8.52 -15.53
C ILE A 38 12.83 9.82 -15.99
N LYS A 39 12.54 10.94 -15.34
CA LYS A 39 13.19 12.23 -15.64
C LYS A 39 14.69 12.21 -15.38
N LEU A 40 15.12 11.56 -14.30
CA LEU A 40 16.53 11.41 -13.95
C LEU A 40 17.28 10.53 -14.95
N LEU A 41 16.70 9.39 -15.34
CA LEU A 41 17.27 8.54 -16.39
C LEU A 41 17.32 9.28 -17.72
N HIS A 42 16.24 9.97 -18.10
CA HIS A 42 16.19 10.71 -19.36
C HIS A 42 17.27 11.80 -19.43
N HIS A 43 17.55 12.49 -18.32
CA HIS A 43 18.60 13.51 -18.25
C HIS A 43 20.02 12.93 -18.09
N HIS A 44 20.15 11.64 -17.78
CA HIS A 44 21.44 10.97 -17.70
C HIS A 44 21.80 10.20 -18.98
N VAL A 45 20.79 9.78 -19.76
CA VAL A 45 20.94 9.03 -21.02
C VAL A 45 21.12 9.94 -22.25
N ILE A 46 20.57 11.16 -22.21
CA ILE A 46 20.79 12.24 -23.20
C ILE A 46 21.86 13.19 -22.67
#